data_AF-A0A0F5R3C6-F1
#
_entry.id   AF-A0A0F5R3C6-F1
#
_cell.length_a   1.000
_cell.length_b   1.000
_cell.length_c   1.000
_cell.angle_alpha   90.00
_cell.angle_beta   90.00
_cell.angle_gamma   90.00
#
_symmetry.space_group_name_H-M   'P 1'
#
loop_
_entity.id
_entity.type
_entity.pdbx_description
1 polymer ?
#
loop_
_entity_poly.entity_id
_entity_poly.type
_entity_poly.pdbx_seq_one_letter_code
_entity_poly.pdbx_strand_id
1 'polypeptide(L)'
;MPEIFVTSDHHFGHREIIDYESRPFADAGEMDAAMIQRWNEAVSEGDTVYHLGDFSFGGLGRTREIVGALNGYKHLILGNHDRDRSREWWLEAGFDEVHEQPIVYRGFYFLSHEPMYMNRSMPYLNVHGHIHGQKYAGRSYFNVSVEHWDYRPVSFAQVLDFVASGEDRST
;
A
#
# COMPACT_ATOMS: atom_id res chain seq x y z
N MET A 1 -21.76 -0.72 -3.44
CA MET A 1 -21.08 -0.74 -4.76
C MET A 1 -19.63 -1.06 -4.48
N PRO A 2 -18.94 -1.85 -5.31
CA PRO A 2 -17.51 -2.10 -5.16
C PRO A 2 -16.73 -0.79 -4.98
N GLU A 3 -15.92 -0.71 -3.94
CA GLU A 3 -15.04 0.42 -3.68
C GLU A 3 -13.60 0.11 -4.07
N ILE A 4 -12.79 1.17 -4.19
CA ILE A 4 -11.37 1.08 -4.52
C ILE A 4 -10.60 1.52 -3.30
N PHE A 5 -9.62 0.73 -2.90
CA PHE A 5 -8.71 1.02 -1.81
C PHE A 5 -7.26 1.09 -2.31
N VAL A 6 -6.44 1.84 -1.57
CA VAL A 6 -5.00 1.94 -1.79
C VAL A 6 -4.28 1.78 -0.44
N THR A 7 -3.09 1.19 -0.47
CA THR A 7 -2.25 0.97 0.72
C THR A 7 -0.84 0.59 0.27
N SER A 8 0.16 0.65 1.15
CA SER A 8 1.51 0.15 0.84
C SER A 8 2.30 -0.21 2.10
N ASP A 9 3.47 -0.81 1.90
CA ASP A 9 4.48 -1.00 2.95
C ASP A 9 4.00 -1.87 4.13
N HIS A 10 3.22 -2.93 3.87
CA HIS A 10 2.85 -3.86 4.94
C HIS A 10 4.09 -4.55 5.55
N HIS A 11 5.09 -4.88 4.73
CA HIS A 11 6.29 -5.61 5.17
C HIS A 11 5.94 -6.85 6.02
N PHE A 12 4.97 -7.64 5.58
CA PHE A 12 4.54 -8.85 6.29
C PHE A 12 5.75 -9.77 6.57
N GLY A 13 5.87 -10.24 7.81
CA GLY A 13 6.97 -11.09 8.27
C GLY A 13 8.32 -10.37 8.48
N HIS A 14 8.41 -9.04 8.32
CA HIS A 14 9.63 -8.28 8.54
C HIS A 14 9.69 -7.82 10.01
N ARG A 15 10.56 -8.40 10.83
CA ARG A 15 10.64 -8.04 12.26
C ARG A 15 11.33 -6.69 12.45
N GLU A 16 12.33 -6.39 11.64
CA GLU A 16 13.19 -5.22 11.78
C GLU A 16 12.45 -3.90 11.47
N ILE A 17 11.36 -3.94 10.69
CA ILE A 17 10.54 -2.74 10.40
C ILE A 17 9.83 -2.20 11.64
N ILE A 18 9.59 -3.05 12.64
CA ILE A 18 8.92 -2.66 13.88
C ILE A 18 9.76 -1.61 14.60
N ASP A 19 11.05 -1.89 14.79
CA ASP A 19 11.97 -0.95 15.42
C ASP A 19 12.25 0.27 14.53
N TYR A 20 12.37 0.05 13.21
CA TYR A 20 12.70 1.11 12.25
C TYR A 20 11.63 2.21 12.16
N GLU A 21 10.35 1.83 12.04
CA GLU A 21 9.22 2.77 11.97
C GLU A 21 8.49 2.96 13.32
N SER A 22 9.02 2.40 14.40
CA SER A 22 8.38 2.41 15.72
C SER A 22 6.93 1.87 15.67
N ARG A 23 6.71 0.79 14.91
CA ARG A 23 5.38 0.18 14.80
C ARG A 23 4.95 -0.40 16.16
N PRO A 24 3.67 -0.28 16.55
CA PRO A 24 3.21 -0.62 17.90
C PRO A 24 2.90 -2.12 18.05
N PHE A 25 3.83 -3.00 17.65
CA PHE A 25 3.67 -4.45 17.71
C PHE A 25 4.87 -5.09 18.43
N ALA A 26 4.65 -6.14 19.20
CA ALA A 26 5.73 -6.81 19.93
C ALA A 26 6.60 -7.67 19.01
N ASP A 27 6.01 -8.25 17.97
CA ASP A 27 6.72 -9.07 16.98
C ASP A 27 6.00 -9.09 15.61
N ALA A 28 6.65 -9.71 14.62
CA ALA A 28 6.13 -9.78 13.26
C ALA A 28 4.84 -10.62 13.15
N GLY A 29 4.64 -11.61 14.02
CA GLY A 29 3.41 -12.42 14.02
C GLY A 29 2.21 -11.62 14.52
N GLU A 30 2.38 -10.84 15.59
CA GLU A 30 1.36 -9.91 16.07
C GLU A 30 1.05 -8.84 15.02
N MET A 31 2.08 -8.25 14.41
CA MET A 31 1.94 -7.26 13.34
C MET A 31 1.15 -7.81 12.16
N ASP A 32 1.53 -8.99 11.64
CA ASP A 32 0.86 -9.63 10.52
C ASP A 32 -0.63 -9.87 10.82
N ALA A 33 -0.94 -10.44 11.98
CA ALA A 33 -2.31 -10.75 12.38
C ALA A 33 -3.16 -9.47 12.50
N ALA A 34 -2.61 -8.42 13.10
CA ALA A 34 -3.30 -7.17 13.32
C ALA A 34 -3.56 -6.41 12.00
N MET A 35 -2.61 -6.45 11.05
CA MET A 35 -2.79 -5.86 9.72
C MET A 35 -3.80 -6.63 8.87
N ILE A 36 -3.80 -7.97 8.92
CA ILE A 36 -4.83 -8.79 8.24
C ILE A 36 -6.23 -8.45 8.78
N GLN A 37 -6.38 -8.35 10.10
CA GLN A 37 -7.65 -7.97 10.71
C GLN A 37 -8.10 -6.58 10.21
N ARG A 38 -7.24 -5.57 10.30
CA ARG A 38 -7.53 -4.20 9.87
C ARG A 38 -7.83 -4.08 8.39
N TRP A 39 -7.17 -4.87 7.56
CA TRP A 39 -7.48 -4.97 6.13
C TRP A 39 -8.92 -5.42 5.93
N ASN A 40 -9.31 -6.53 6.56
CA ASN A 40 -10.63 -7.13 6.37
C ASN A 40 -11.76 -6.35 7.07
N GLU A 41 -11.44 -5.52 8.06
CA GLU A 41 -12.37 -4.53 8.62
C GLU A 41 -12.68 -3.38 7.65
N ALA A 42 -11.72 -3.01 6.80
CA ALA A 42 -11.87 -1.93 5.84
C ALA A 42 -12.38 -2.40 4.46
N VAL A 43 -11.97 -3.59 4.02
CA VAL A 43 -12.14 -4.09 2.65
C VAL A 43 -13.09 -5.27 2.64
N SER A 44 -14.13 -5.21 1.82
CA SER A 44 -15.06 -6.32 1.56
C SER A 44 -14.58 -7.19 0.39
N GLU A 45 -15.09 -8.41 0.28
CA GLU A 45 -14.72 -9.36 -0.79
C GLU A 45 -14.94 -8.80 -2.21
N GLY A 46 -15.93 -7.91 -2.39
CA GLY A 46 -16.26 -7.32 -3.68
C GLY A 46 -15.44 -6.06 -4.05
N ASP A 47 -14.58 -5.58 -3.16
CA ASP A 47 -13.80 -4.36 -3.38
C ASP A 47 -12.51 -4.65 -4.14
N THR A 48 -11.82 -3.61 -4.59
CA THR A 48 -10.50 -3.72 -5.25
C THR A 48 -9.46 -2.95 -4.46
N VAL A 49 -8.28 -3.54 -4.28
CA VAL A 49 -7.16 -2.93 -3.55
C VAL A 49 -5.94 -2.83 -4.46
N TYR A 50 -5.36 -1.64 -4.52
CA TYR A 50 -4.02 -1.43 -5.09
C TYR A 50 -3.00 -1.34 -3.96
N HIS A 51 -2.15 -2.36 -3.85
CA HIS A 51 -1.01 -2.37 -2.95
C HIS A 51 0.22 -1.77 -3.63
N LEU A 52 0.74 -0.65 -3.13
CA LEU A 52 1.83 0.10 -3.73
C LEU A 52 3.19 -0.35 -3.17
N GLY A 53 3.45 -1.65 -3.24
CA GLY A 53 4.77 -2.24 -3.01
C GLY A 53 5.17 -2.48 -1.55
N ASP A 54 6.23 -3.26 -1.41
CA ASP A 54 6.85 -3.77 -0.19
C ASP A 54 5.86 -4.58 0.66
N PHE A 55 5.35 -5.65 0.06
CA PHE A 55 4.27 -6.44 0.64
C PHE A 55 4.74 -7.43 1.69
N SER A 56 5.70 -8.31 1.37
CA SER A 56 6.07 -9.45 2.22
C SER A 56 7.55 -9.80 2.16
N PHE A 57 8.13 -10.11 3.32
CA PHE A 57 9.48 -10.63 3.51
C PHE A 57 9.49 -12.15 3.72
N GLY A 58 8.32 -12.80 3.74
CA GLY A 58 8.18 -14.24 3.81
C GLY A 58 8.46 -14.96 2.49
N GLY A 59 8.65 -16.28 2.56
CA GLY A 59 8.68 -17.15 1.38
C GLY A 59 7.30 -17.37 0.76
N LEU A 60 7.24 -18.04 -0.40
CA LEU A 60 6.03 -18.17 -1.22
C LEU A 60 4.82 -18.74 -0.45
N GLY A 61 5.03 -19.77 0.35
CA GLY A 61 3.97 -20.39 1.16
C GLY A 61 3.35 -19.41 2.14
N ARG A 62 4.18 -18.72 2.94
CA ARG A 62 3.71 -17.73 3.91
C ARG A 62 3.04 -16.54 3.22
N THR A 63 3.62 -16.03 2.14
CA THR A 63 3.02 -14.92 1.39
C THR A 63 1.67 -15.34 0.80
N ARG A 64 1.54 -16.57 0.28
CA ARG A 64 0.27 -17.11 -0.21
C ARG A 64 -0.80 -17.21 0.86
N GLU A 65 -0.44 -17.69 2.05
CA GLU A 65 -1.37 -17.72 3.19
C GLU A 65 -1.88 -16.32 3.54
N ILE A 66 -1.00 -15.33 3.55
CA ILE A 66 -1.37 -13.94 3.85
C ILE A 66 -2.27 -13.39 2.76
N VAL A 67 -1.87 -13.42 1.49
CA VAL A 67 -2.67 -12.87 0.37
C VAL A 67 -4.05 -13.53 0.31
N GLY A 68 -4.13 -14.84 0.55
CA GLY A 68 -5.38 -15.59 0.60
C GLY A 68 -6.29 -15.24 1.79
N ALA A 69 -5.76 -14.64 2.86
CA ALA A 69 -6.53 -14.16 4.01
C ALA A 69 -7.04 -12.71 3.84
N LEU A 70 -6.62 -12.00 2.79
CA LEU A 70 -6.98 -10.60 2.55
C LEU A 70 -8.17 -10.49 1.58
N ASN A 71 -9.22 -9.77 1.99
CA ASN A 71 -10.39 -9.49 1.17
C ASN A 71 -10.06 -8.63 -0.07
N GLY A 72 -10.93 -8.73 -1.07
CA GLY A 72 -10.92 -7.90 -2.28
C GLY A 72 -10.09 -8.46 -3.43
N TYR A 73 -10.25 -7.87 -4.61
CA TYR A 73 -9.41 -8.11 -5.79
C TYR A 73 -8.12 -7.28 -5.69
N LYS A 74 -6.96 -7.91 -5.75
CA LYS A 74 -5.69 -7.33 -5.31
C LYS A 74 -4.75 -7.11 -6.49
N HIS A 75 -4.44 -5.84 -6.75
CA HIS A 75 -3.33 -5.43 -7.60
C HIS A 75 -2.09 -5.16 -6.74
N LEU A 76 -0.93 -5.65 -7.15
CA LEU A 76 0.37 -5.29 -6.59
C LEU A 76 1.15 -4.44 -7.60
N ILE A 77 1.61 -3.25 -7.17
CA ILE A 77 2.63 -2.47 -7.87
C ILE A 77 3.95 -2.75 -7.14
N LEU A 78 4.96 -3.31 -7.82
CA LEU A 78 6.16 -3.81 -7.15
C LEU A 78 7.00 -2.68 -6.53
N GLY A 79 7.24 -2.80 -5.22
CA GLY A 79 8.19 -1.98 -4.47
C GLY A 79 9.62 -2.48 -4.58
N ASN A 80 10.57 -1.75 -4.01
CA ASN A 80 11.98 -2.12 -4.13
C ASN A 80 12.31 -3.44 -3.43
N HIS A 81 11.57 -3.82 -2.38
CA HIS A 81 11.72 -5.10 -1.70
C HIS A 81 10.93 -6.24 -2.34
N ASP A 82 10.14 -5.96 -3.38
CA ASP A 82 9.40 -7.00 -4.11
C ASP A 82 10.11 -7.47 -5.40
N ARG A 83 11.04 -6.67 -5.91
CA ARG A 83 11.68 -6.83 -7.24
C ARG A 83 12.75 -7.93 -7.31
N ASP A 84 13.10 -8.55 -6.19
CA ASP A 84 13.94 -9.76 -6.17
C ASP A 84 13.16 -11.01 -6.59
N ARG A 85 11.83 -10.91 -6.71
CA ARG A 85 10.91 -11.96 -7.15
C ARG A 85 10.26 -11.56 -8.47
N SER A 86 9.98 -12.54 -9.33
CA SER A 86 9.35 -12.27 -10.62
C SER A 86 7.86 -11.97 -10.47
N ARG A 87 7.28 -11.36 -11.51
CA ARG A 87 5.84 -11.16 -11.63
C ARG A 87 5.04 -12.46 -11.40
N GLU A 88 5.50 -13.56 -11.99
CA GLU A 88 4.86 -14.88 -11.88
C GLU A 88 4.85 -15.39 -10.44
N TRP A 89 5.91 -15.13 -9.67
CA TRP A 89 5.98 -15.51 -8.27
C TRP A 89 4.88 -14.82 -7.45
N TRP A 90 4.64 -13.54 -7.68
CA TRP A 90 3.60 -12.77 -6.99
C TRP A 90 2.18 -13.17 -7.41
N LEU A 91 1.98 -13.53 -8.68
CA LEU A 91 0.74 -14.14 -9.14
C LEU A 91 0.52 -15.51 -8.49
N GLU A 92 1.57 -16.33 -8.38
CA GLU A 92 1.52 -17.63 -7.69
C GLU A 92 1.29 -17.50 -6.18
N ALA A 93 1.69 -16.37 -5.60
CA ALA A 93 1.37 -16.00 -4.22
C ALA A 93 -0.10 -15.58 -4.05
N GLY A 94 -0.86 -15.40 -5.12
CA GLY A 94 -2.31 -15.17 -5.07
C GLY A 94 -2.76 -13.73 -5.31
N PHE A 95 -1.86 -12.83 -5.75
CA PHE A 95 -2.31 -11.54 -6.29
C PHE A 95 -3.05 -11.75 -7.61
N ASP A 96 -4.11 -10.99 -7.83
CA ASP A 96 -4.91 -11.08 -9.05
C ASP A 96 -4.19 -10.38 -10.22
N GLU A 97 -3.51 -9.27 -9.93
CA GLU A 97 -2.70 -8.54 -10.89
C GLU A 97 -1.39 -8.04 -10.29
N VAL A 98 -0.33 -8.04 -11.09
CA VAL A 98 1.00 -7.59 -10.68
C VAL A 98 1.60 -6.69 -11.77
N HIS A 99 2.02 -5.50 -11.35
CA HIS A 99 2.56 -4.42 -12.16
C HIS A 99 4.01 -4.15 -11.75
N GLU A 100 4.96 -4.38 -12.66
CA GLU A 100 6.38 -4.11 -12.42
C GLU A 100 6.73 -2.62 -12.52
N GLN A 101 5.80 -1.79 -13.00
CA GLN A 101 5.97 -0.36 -13.23
C GLN A 101 4.79 0.40 -12.62
N PRO A 102 4.98 1.70 -12.31
CA PRO A 102 3.88 2.59 -11.92
C PRO A 102 2.74 2.58 -12.93
N ILE A 103 1.50 2.74 -12.44
CA ILE A 103 0.31 2.80 -13.27
C ILE A 103 -0.40 4.15 -13.17
N VAL A 104 -1.13 4.52 -14.22
CA VAL A 104 -1.99 5.71 -14.25
C VAL A 104 -3.42 5.30 -14.02
N TYR A 105 -3.94 5.62 -12.84
CA TYR A 105 -5.33 5.38 -12.47
C TYR A 105 -6.20 6.60 -12.83
N ARG A 106 -7.35 6.34 -13.47
CA ARG A 106 -8.34 7.35 -13.93
C ARG A 106 -7.72 8.56 -14.67
N GLY A 107 -6.60 8.36 -15.37
CA GLY A 107 -5.92 9.37 -16.17
C GLY A 107 -5.14 10.46 -15.40
N PHE A 108 -5.31 10.56 -14.08
CA PHE A 108 -4.74 11.66 -13.27
C PHE A 108 -3.90 11.21 -12.07
N TYR A 109 -4.01 9.96 -11.65
CA TYR A 109 -3.39 9.48 -10.40
C TYR A 109 -2.27 8.50 -10.73
N PHE A 110 -1.03 8.88 -10.46
CA PHE A 110 0.09 7.96 -10.53
C PHE A 110 0.11 7.11 -9.27
N LEU A 111 -0.06 5.80 -9.44
CA LEU A 111 0.14 4.82 -8.37
C LEU A 111 1.52 4.20 -8.56
N SER A 112 2.43 4.49 -7.63
CA SER A 112 3.81 3.99 -7.62
C SER A 112 4.19 3.56 -6.21
N HIS A 113 5.18 2.69 -6.07
CA HIS A 113 5.75 2.45 -4.75
C HIS A 113 6.62 3.64 -4.32
N GLU A 114 7.71 3.89 -5.06
CA GLU A 114 8.54 5.07 -4.79
C GLU A 114 7.85 6.35 -5.28
N PRO A 115 7.99 7.46 -4.55
CA PRO A 115 7.55 8.77 -5.01
C PRO A 115 8.21 9.16 -6.34
N MET A 116 7.38 9.56 -7.30
CA MET A 116 7.82 10.01 -8.61
C MET A 116 8.09 11.52 -8.59
N TYR A 117 9.02 12.01 -9.42
CA TYR A 117 9.25 13.45 -9.51
C TYR A 117 8.00 14.18 -10.03
N MET A 118 7.41 15.03 -9.18
CA MET A 118 6.28 15.89 -9.52
C MET A 118 6.69 17.37 -9.47
N ASN A 119 6.27 18.14 -10.47
CA ASN A 119 6.40 19.60 -10.45
C ASN A 119 5.03 20.27 -10.23
N ARG A 120 5.05 21.52 -9.73
CA ARG A 120 3.83 22.27 -9.34
C ARG A 120 2.86 22.56 -10.49
N SER A 121 3.31 22.46 -11.74
CA SER A 121 2.50 22.74 -12.92
C SER A 121 1.84 21.48 -13.50
N MET A 122 2.14 20.30 -12.95
CA MET A 122 1.53 19.05 -13.37
C MET A 122 0.16 18.85 -12.70
N PRO A 123 -0.87 18.42 -13.43
CA PRO A 123 -2.21 18.18 -12.89
C PRO A 123 -2.35 16.83 -12.18
N TYR A 124 -1.25 16.12 -12.00
CA TYR A 124 -1.24 14.74 -11.51
C TYR A 124 -1.03 14.71 -9.99
N LEU A 125 -1.64 13.72 -9.35
CA LEU A 125 -1.34 13.35 -7.97
C LEU A 125 -0.54 12.04 -8.01
N ASN A 126 0.58 11.99 -7.30
CA ASN A 126 1.29 10.75 -7.05
C ASN A 126 0.87 10.18 -5.70
N VAL A 127 0.14 9.07 -5.74
CA VAL A 127 -0.16 8.23 -4.58
C VAL A 127 0.97 7.22 -4.47
N HIS A 128 1.66 7.20 -3.33
CA HIS A 128 2.88 6.43 -3.16
C HIS A 128 3.03 5.84 -1.75
N GLY A 129 4.01 4.96 -1.59
CA GLY A 129 4.45 4.41 -0.31
C GLY A 129 5.91 4.76 -0.04
N HIS A 130 6.72 3.75 0.29
CA HIS A 130 8.19 3.74 0.33
C HIS A 130 8.86 4.56 1.44
N ILE A 131 8.35 5.76 1.72
CA ILE A 131 8.94 6.68 2.71
C ILE A 131 8.35 6.51 4.11
N HIS A 132 7.48 5.51 4.30
CA HIS A 132 6.88 5.13 5.57
C HIS A 132 6.31 6.34 6.35
N GLY A 133 6.63 6.52 7.63
CA GLY A 133 6.13 7.62 8.45
C GLY A 133 6.54 9.02 7.97
N GLN A 134 7.44 9.14 6.99
CA GLN A 134 7.85 10.42 6.42
C GLN A 134 6.81 11.01 5.45
N LYS A 135 6.97 12.30 5.15
CA LYS A 135 6.07 13.06 4.27
C LYS A 135 6.87 13.92 3.31
N TYR A 136 6.40 14.02 2.08
CA TYR A 136 6.88 15.03 1.14
C TYR A 136 6.21 16.39 1.39
N ALA A 137 6.99 17.46 1.21
CA ALA A 137 6.42 18.80 1.13
C ALA A 137 5.72 19.00 -0.22
N GLY A 138 4.44 19.35 -0.19
CA GLY A 138 3.67 19.72 -1.38
C GLY A 138 2.32 19.02 -1.49
N ARG A 139 1.52 19.42 -2.48
CA ARG A 139 0.15 18.92 -2.69
C ARG A 139 0.03 17.85 -3.76
N SER A 140 1.14 17.48 -4.39
CA SER A 140 1.19 16.52 -5.50
C SER A 140 1.54 15.10 -5.06
N TYR A 141 1.73 14.88 -3.76
CA TYR A 141 2.12 13.61 -3.17
C TYR A 141 1.10 13.19 -2.12
N PHE A 142 0.75 11.91 -2.10
CA PHE A 142 -0.14 11.33 -1.12
C PHE A 142 0.41 9.99 -0.64
N ASN A 143 0.88 9.95 0.61
CA ASN A 143 1.50 8.77 1.18
C ASN A 143 0.45 7.80 1.75
N VAL A 144 0.46 6.56 1.27
CA VAL A 144 -0.44 5.47 1.69
C VAL A 144 0.28 4.34 2.44
N SER A 145 1.52 4.58 2.89
CA SER A 145 2.20 3.69 3.82
C SER A 145 1.32 3.47 5.06
N VAL A 146 1.24 2.22 5.51
CA VAL A 146 0.38 1.77 6.62
C VAL A 146 0.51 2.62 7.90
N GLU A 147 1.68 3.21 8.15
CA GLU A 147 1.96 4.08 9.29
C GLU A 147 1.05 5.32 9.36
N HIS A 148 0.57 5.84 8.22
CA HIS A 148 -0.31 7.02 8.18
C HIS A 148 -1.79 6.71 8.39
N TRP A 149 -2.16 5.43 8.35
CA TRP A 149 -3.55 5.01 8.18
C TRP A 149 -4.07 4.11 9.29
N ASP A 150 -3.36 3.99 10.42
CA ASP A 150 -3.63 2.99 11.46
C ASP A 150 -3.64 1.57 10.86
N TYR A 151 -2.67 1.30 9.99
CA TYR A 151 -2.41 -0.03 9.44
C TYR A 151 -3.59 -0.68 8.71
N ARG A 152 -4.47 0.14 8.10
CA ARG A 152 -5.59 -0.28 7.26
C ARG A 152 -5.50 0.35 5.86
N PRO A 153 -6.04 -0.33 4.83
CA PRO A 153 -6.27 0.29 3.53
C PRO A 153 -7.15 1.53 3.62
N VAL A 154 -6.84 2.55 2.82
CA VAL A 154 -7.65 3.77 2.71
C VAL A 154 -8.46 3.74 1.42
N SER A 155 -9.74 4.10 1.48
CA SER A 155 -10.56 4.17 0.28
C SER A 155 -10.06 5.31 -0.63
N PHE A 156 -10.11 5.10 -1.93
CA PHE A 156 -9.71 6.10 -2.90
C PHE A 156 -10.58 7.36 -2.81
N ALA A 157 -11.85 7.22 -2.40
CA ALA A 157 -12.72 8.36 -2.12
C ALA A 157 -12.16 9.23 -0.98
N GLN A 158 -11.72 8.62 0.12
CA GLN A 158 -11.07 9.35 1.22
C GLN A 158 -9.79 10.06 0.75
N VAL A 159 -8.98 9.43 -0.11
CA VAL A 159 -7.79 10.06 -0.69
C VAL A 159 -8.18 11.36 -1.42
N LEU A 160 -9.24 11.33 -2.24
CA LEU A 160 -9.71 12.51 -2.96
C LEU A 160 -10.24 13.60 -2.03
N ASP A 161 -10.96 13.22 -0.97
CA ASP A 161 -11.48 14.16 0.02
C ASP A 161 -10.35 14.90 0.76
N PHE A 162 -9.25 14.21 1.10
CA PHE A 162 -8.07 14.84 1.71
C PHE A 162 -7.36 15.79 0.74
N VAL A 163 -7.22 15.40 -0.53
CA VAL A 163 -6.58 16.24 -1.55
C VAL A 163 -7.41 17.50 -1.82
N ALA A 164 -8.74 17.37 -1.83
CA ALA A 164 -9.67 18.47 -2.07
C ALA A 164 -9.75 19.44 -0.89
N SER A 165 -9.80 18.94 0.35
CA SER A 165 -9.84 19.76 1.56
C SER A 165 -8.55 20.56 1.78
N GLY A 166 -7.42 20.08 1.25
CA GLY A 166 -6.11 20.69 1.48
C GLY A 166 -5.65 20.54 2.93
N GLU A 167 -6.30 19.66 3.71
CA GLU A 167 -5.86 19.27 5.04
C GLU A 167 -4.57 18.47 4.90
N ASP A 168 -3.47 19.13 5.27
CA ASP A 168 -2.23 18.46 5.57
C ASP A 168 -2.40 17.82 6.95
N ARG A 169 -2.29 16.48 7.04
CA ARG A 169 -2.27 15.77 8.34
C ARG A 169 -0.94 16.03 9.08
N SER A 170 -0.42 17.25 9.07
CA SER A 170 0.89 17.65 9.64
C SER A 170 0.86 17.91 11.14
N THR A 171 -0.16 17.43 11.85
CA THR A 171 -0.25 17.46 13.32
C THR A 171 -0.21 16.06 13.90
#